data_AF-A0A316H3I1-F1
#
_entry.id   AF-A0A316H3I1-F1
#
_cell.length_a   1.000
_cell.length_b   1.000
_cell.length_c   1.000
_cell.angle_alpha   90.00
_cell.angle_beta   90.00
_cell.angle_gamma   90.00
#
_symmetry.space_group_name_H-M   'P 1'
#
loop_
_entity.id
_entity.type
_entity.pdbx_description
1 polymer ?
#
loop_
_entity_poly.entity_id
_entity_poly.type
_entity_poly.pdbx_seq_one_letter_code
_entity_poly.pdbx_strand_id
1 'polypeptide(L)'
;MSDVLVKIEKSFNISLNDTPANEVQNFGKLCEVVVEKVKKTNSDSCTTQQAFYKLRNAIHASAGHDNDIIKPQTKLADLFPRDGRIEAVAAIEEEMGFEIQLLKPKQWIVNAFTLLLVVSFVLAFYYLAIGIGGMVIAGLGLQLAGRFGKEMYIKTVGDLAEKIAREHYLKCRRDASTINKNEVSEKLRQLIVSNA
;
A
#
# COMPACT_ATOMS: atom_id res chain seq x y z
N MET A 1 -14.54 -0.91 9.02
CA MET A 1 -15.34 -0.53 7.83
C MET A 1 -14.89 0.82 7.25
N SER A 2 -14.57 1.83 8.08
CA SER A 2 -14.00 3.12 7.62
C SER A 2 -12.65 3.00 6.88
N ASP A 3 -11.71 2.18 7.38
CA ASP A 3 -10.37 2.04 6.76
C ASP A 3 -10.42 1.45 5.34
N VAL A 4 -11.34 0.51 5.08
CA VAL A 4 -11.52 -0.09 3.75
C VAL A 4 -12.06 0.94 2.76
N LEU A 5 -13.00 1.79 3.19
CA LEU A 5 -13.56 2.85 2.36
C LEU A 5 -12.49 3.87 1.97
N VAL A 6 -11.65 4.29 2.91
CA VAL A 6 -10.51 5.20 2.65
C VAL A 6 -9.55 4.60 1.62
N LYS A 7 -9.29 3.29 1.68
CA LYS A 7 -8.44 2.60 0.70
C LYS A 7 -9.07 2.53 -0.69
N ILE A 8 -10.39 2.33 -0.77
CA ILE A 8 -11.14 2.36 -2.03
C ILE A 8 -11.09 3.77 -2.63
N GLU A 9 -11.38 4.80 -1.83
CA GLU A 9 -11.28 6.21 -2.24
C GLU A 9 -9.90 6.56 -2.79
N LYS A 10 -8.83 6.14 -2.09
CA LYS A 10 -7.44 6.36 -2.51
C LYS A 10 -7.09 5.62 -3.81
N SER A 11 -7.53 4.37 -3.96
CA SER A 11 -7.20 3.54 -5.12
C SER A 11 -7.89 4.01 -6.40
N PHE A 12 -9.17 4.38 -6.29
CA PHE A 12 -10.00 4.84 -7.40
C PHE A 12 -10.06 6.37 -7.52
N ASN A 13 -9.38 7.12 -6.65
CA ASN A 13 -9.37 8.58 -6.59
C ASN A 13 -10.80 9.20 -6.62
N ILE A 14 -11.66 8.73 -5.72
CA ILE A 14 -13.06 9.17 -5.58
C ILE A 14 -13.35 9.58 -4.13
N SER A 15 -14.43 10.35 -3.92
CA SER A 15 -15.01 10.64 -2.59
C SER A 15 -16.33 9.87 -2.43
N LEU A 16 -16.43 9.04 -1.40
CA LEU A 16 -17.63 8.30 -0.99
C LEU A 16 -18.38 9.00 0.16
N ASN A 17 -17.81 10.05 0.77
CA ASN A 17 -18.42 10.79 1.88
C ASN A 17 -19.76 11.44 1.51
N ASP A 18 -19.93 11.81 0.24
CA ASP A 18 -21.16 12.42 -0.28
C ASP A 18 -22.18 11.38 -0.77
N THR A 19 -21.86 10.09 -0.68
CA THR A 19 -22.77 9.01 -1.08
C THR A 19 -23.75 8.72 0.05
N PRO A 20 -25.08 8.81 -0.18
CA PRO A 20 -26.06 8.40 0.81
C PRO A 20 -25.80 6.97 1.28
N ALA A 21 -25.83 6.73 2.60
CA ALA A 21 -25.64 5.37 3.16
C ALA A 21 -26.60 4.33 2.56
N ASN A 22 -27.76 4.78 2.07
CA ASN A 22 -28.78 3.97 1.41
C ASN A 22 -28.36 3.48 0.01
N GLU A 23 -27.32 4.04 -0.61
CA GLU A 23 -26.82 3.63 -1.93
C GLU A 23 -25.75 2.54 -1.86
N VAL A 24 -25.13 2.30 -0.70
CA VAL A 24 -24.10 1.27 -0.50
C VAL A 24 -24.62 0.15 0.43
N GLN A 25 -25.69 -0.52 0.01
CA GLN A 25 -26.33 -1.58 0.82
C GLN A 25 -25.67 -2.94 0.67
N ASN A 26 -24.99 -3.18 -0.46
CA ASN A 26 -24.32 -4.44 -0.74
C ASN A 26 -23.13 -4.23 -1.68
N PHE A 27 -22.33 -5.29 -1.84
CA PHE A 27 -21.11 -5.26 -2.66
C PHE A 27 -21.36 -4.87 -4.12
N GLY A 28 -22.45 -5.35 -4.73
CA GLY A 28 -22.81 -5.01 -6.11
C GLY A 28 -23.08 -3.51 -6.26
N LYS A 29 -23.84 -2.93 -5.34
CA LYS A 29 -24.12 -1.49 -5.30
C LYS A 29 -22.86 -0.66 -5.05
N LEU A 30 -21.95 -1.12 -4.20
CA LEU A 30 -20.63 -0.48 -4.04
C LEU A 30 -19.87 -0.44 -5.38
N CYS A 31 -19.87 -1.54 -6.15
CA CYS A 31 -19.21 -1.57 -7.45
C CYS A 31 -19.82 -0.56 -8.43
N GLU A 32 -21.15 -0.48 -8.47
CA GLU A 32 -21.88 0.49 -9.29
C GLU A 32 -21.49 1.93 -8.92
N VAL A 33 -21.53 2.27 -7.62
CA VAL A 33 -21.17 3.61 -7.12
C VAL A 33 -19.73 3.98 -7.49
N VAL A 34 -18.78 3.05 -7.39
CA VAL A 34 -17.38 3.30 -7.77
C VAL A 34 -17.26 3.55 -9.27
N VAL A 35 -17.86 2.69 -10.11
CA VAL A 35 -17.83 2.86 -11.57
C VAL A 35 -18.48 4.19 -11.98
N GLU A 36 -19.60 4.55 -11.35
CA GLU A 36 -20.33 5.78 -11.61
C GLU A 36 -19.55 7.02 -11.17
N LYS A 37 -18.89 7.00 -10.01
CA LYS A 37 -18.09 8.15 -9.55
C LYS A 37 -16.83 8.38 -10.36
N VAL A 38 -16.21 7.30 -10.86
CA VAL A 38 -14.99 7.43 -11.65
C VAL A 38 -15.26 8.09 -13.01
N LYS A 39 -16.44 7.89 -13.63
CA LYS A 39 -16.88 8.52 -14.90
C LYS A 39 -15.86 8.44 -16.05
N LYS A 40 -15.11 7.34 -16.12
CA LYS A 40 -14.06 7.12 -17.14
C LYS A 40 -14.52 6.16 -18.24
N THR A 41 -13.89 6.26 -19.40
CA THR A 41 -14.15 5.39 -20.55
C THR A 41 -13.71 3.96 -20.22
N ASN A 42 -14.43 2.96 -20.76
CA ASN A 42 -14.01 1.58 -20.58
C ASN A 42 -12.82 1.25 -21.49
N SER A 43 -11.83 0.54 -20.97
CA SER A 43 -10.73 -0.07 -21.71
C SER A 43 -10.38 -1.41 -21.09
N ASP A 44 -10.39 -2.46 -21.91
CA ASP A 44 -10.22 -3.85 -21.47
C ASP A 44 -8.76 -4.22 -21.13
N SER A 45 -7.85 -3.24 -21.18
CA SER A 45 -6.45 -3.44 -20.80
C SER A 45 -6.34 -3.79 -19.31
N CYS A 46 -5.51 -4.81 -18.99
CA CYS A 46 -5.34 -5.28 -17.62
C CYS A 46 -4.55 -4.28 -16.77
N THR A 47 -5.08 -3.93 -15.60
CA THR A 47 -4.44 -2.94 -14.73
C THR A 47 -3.23 -3.50 -13.99
N THR A 48 -3.25 -4.79 -13.62
CA THR A 48 -2.09 -5.49 -13.04
C THR A 48 -0.92 -5.55 -14.02
N GLN A 49 -1.20 -5.83 -15.30
CA GLN A 49 -0.17 -5.81 -16.33
C GLN A 49 0.45 -4.41 -16.49
N GLN A 50 -0.38 -3.37 -16.49
CA GLN A 50 0.11 -1.99 -16.53
C GLN A 50 0.95 -1.64 -15.31
N ALA A 51 0.52 -2.04 -14.11
CA ALA A 51 1.29 -1.87 -12.88
C ALA A 51 2.64 -2.60 -12.95
N PHE A 52 2.68 -3.82 -13.50
CA PHE A 52 3.92 -4.56 -13.69
C PHE A 52 4.90 -3.83 -14.61
N TYR A 53 4.45 -3.33 -15.77
CA TYR A 53 5.32 -2.59 -16.68
C TYR A 53 5.76 -1.24 -16.09
N LYS A 54 4.88 -0.55 -15.38
CA LYS A 54 5.23 0.71 -14.69
C LYS A 54 6.28 0.46 -13.62
N LEU A 55 6.11 -0.58 -12.80
CA LEU A 55 7.07 -1.01 -11.79
C LEU A 55 8.40 -1.43 -12.43
N ARG A 56 8.37 -2.27 -13.46
CA ARG A 56 9.56 -2.73 -14.19
C ARG A 56 10.37 -1.56 -14.75
N ASN A 57 9.70 -0.59 -15.37
CA ASN A 57 10.34 0.62 -15.87
C ASN A 57 10.93 1.48 -14.74
N ALA A 58 10.21 1.63 -13.61
CA ALA A 58 10.71 2.38 -12.47
C ALA A 58 11.95 1.73 -11.85
N ILE A 59 11.97 0.39 -11.74
CA ILE A 59 13.14 -0.37 -11.27
C ILE A 59 14.32 -0.17 -12.21
N HIS A 60 14.10 -0.23 -13.52
CA HIS A 60 15.16 0.01 -14.51
C HIS A 60 15.72 1.43 -14.40
N ALA A 61 14.86 2.44 -14.29
CA ALA A 61 15.25 3.85 -14.21
C ALA A 61 16.03 4.19 -12.92
N SER A 62 15.62 3.62 -11.78
CA SER A 62 16.15 4.00 -10.46
C SER A 62 17.22 3.06 -9.90
N ALA A 63 17.12 1.75 -10.19
CA ALA A 63 18.02 0.74 -9.64
C ALA A 63 18.97 0.12 -10.70
N GLY A 64 18.86 0.54 -11.97
CA GLY A 64 19.78 0.14 -13.04
C GLY A 64 19.69 -1.33 -13.44
N HIS A 65 18.65 -2.04 -13.02
CA HIS A 65 18.43 -3.44 -13.41
C HIS A 65 17.87 -3.50 -14.83
N ASP A 66 18.47 -4.36 -15.66
CA ASP A 66 18.00 -4.56 -17.02
C ASP A 66 16.56 -5.05 -17.05
N ASN A 67 15.76 -4.55 -18.00
CA ASN A 67 14.36 -4.95 -18.06
C ASN A 67 14.24 -6.46 -18.26
N ASP A 68 15.09 -7.09 -19.06
CA ASP A 68 14.99 -8.49 -19.47
C ASP A 68 15.10 -9.52 -18.33
N ILE A 69 15.68 -9.11 -17.19
CA ILE A 69 15.78 -9.95 -15.99
C ILE A 69 14.57 -9.81 -15.05
N ILE A 70 13.74 -8.77 -15.24
CA ILE A 70 12.57 -8.49 -14.40
C ILE A 70 11.35 -9.20 -14.99
N LYS A 71 11.02 -10.35 -14.42
CA LYS A 71 9.83 -11.16 -14.72
C LYS A 71 8.89 -11.17 -13.52
N PRO A 72 7.60 -11.50 -13.69
CA PRO A 72 6.65 -11.57 -12.57
C PRO A 72 7.14 -12.47 -11.42
N GLN A 73 7.81 -13.57 -11.72
CA GLN A 73 8.37 -14.52 -10.75
C GLN A 73 9.72 -14.09 -10.14
N THR A 74 10.34 -13.01 -10.62
CA THR A 74 11.60 -12.50 -10.08
C THR A 74 11.39 -12.12 -8.62
N LYS A 75 12.28 -12.58 -7.73
CA LYS A 75 12.17 -12.29 -6.30
C LYS A 75 12.60 -10.86 -6.02
N LEU A 76 11.83 -10.16 -5.19
CA LEU A 76 12.17 -8.81 -4.76
C LEU A 76 13.46 -8.78 -3.94
N ALA A 77 13.78 -9.85 -3.21
CA ALA A 77 15.02 -9.96 -2.46
C ALA A 77 16.27 -9.99 -3.36
N ASP A 78 16.15 -10.44 -4.60
CA ASP A 78 17.25 -10.51 -5.56
C ASP A 78 17.48 -9.14 -6.22
N LEU A 79 16.40 -8.36 -6.44
CA LEU A 79 16.46 -7.00 -6.98
C LEU A 79 16.84 -5.95 -5.92
N PHE A 80 16.41 -6.17 -4.67
CA PHE A 80 16.62 -5.27 -3.55
C PHE A 80 17.38 -6.00 -2.44
N PRO A 81 18.72 -6.10 -2.54
CA PRO A 81 19.54 -6.65 -1.47
C PRO A 81 19.34 -5.86 -0.16
N ARG A 82 19.73 -6.43 0.98
CA ARG A 82 19.47 -5.83 2.30
C ARG A 82 20.23 -4.51 2.50
N ASP A 83 21.36 -4.38 1.83
CA ASP A 83 22.18 -3.18 1.76
C ASP A 83 21.61 -2.28 0.66
N GLY A 84 21.45 -0.99 0.94
CA GLY A 84 20.83 -0.04 0.01
C GLY A 84 19.31 -0.22 -0.21
N ARG A 85 18.66 -1.26 0.35
CA ARG A 85 17.22 -1.54 0.15
C ARG A 85 16.30 -0.34 0.30
N ILE A 86 16.50 0.43 1.36
CA ILE A 86 15.64 1.56 1.72
C ILE A 86 15.74 2.64 0.64
N GLU A 87 16.96 2.95 0.21
CA GLU A 87 17.23 3.94 -0.83
C GLU A 87 16.70 3.48 -2.20
N ALA A 88 16.93 2.22 -2.56
CA ALA A 88 16.43 1.67 -3.82
C ALA A 88 14.90 1.67 -3.90
N VAL A 89 14.21 1.31 -2.81
CA VAL A 89 12.74 1.37 -2.76
C VAL A 89 12.24 2.82 -2.78
N ALA A 90 12.89 3.72 -2.06
CA ALA A 90 12.52 5.14 -2.07
C ALA A 90 12.66 5.76 -3.47
N ALA A 91 13.72 5.44 -4.20
CA ALA A 91 13.93 5.91 -5.57
C ALA A 91 12.85 5.40 -6.54
N ILE A 92 12.37 4.17 -6.35
CA ILE A 92 11.23 3.63 -7.14
C ILE A 92 9.92 4.33 -6.78
N GLU A 93 9.66 4.58 -5.50
CA GLU A 93 8.47 5.28 -5.04
C GLU A 93 8.42 6.72 -5.57
N GLU A 94 9.59 7.39 -5.62
CA GLU A 94 9.77 8.70 -6.25
C GLU A 94 9.46 8.63 -7.75
N GLU A 95 10.07 7.70 -8.48
CA GLU A 95 9.85 7.51 -9.92
C GLU A 95 8.38 7.19 -10.27
N MET A 96 7.69 6.41 -9.43
CA MET A 96 6.28 6.09 -9.65
C MET A 96 5.30 7.19 -9.21
N GLY A 97 5.74 8.13 -8.37
CA GLY A 97 4.94 9.23 -7.84
C GLY A 97 3.92 8.80 -6.77
N PHE A 98 4.16 7.68 -6.08
CA PHE A 98 3.37 7.22 -4.94
C PHE A 98 4.10 6.16 -4.11
N GLU A 99 3.80 6.16 -2.81
CA GLU A 99 4.31 5.16 -1.86
C GLU A 99 3.71 3.77 -2.12
N ILE A 100 4.56 2.76 -2.24
CA ILE A 100 4.17 1.35 -2.36
C ILE A 100 4.08 0.68 -0.99
N GLN A 101 4.80 1.19 0.01
CA GLN A 101 4.92 0.58 1.34
C GLN A 101 5.37 -0.88 1.26
N LEU A 102 6.47 -1.11 0.54
CA LEU A 102 7.06 -2.45 0.37
C LEU A 102 7.79 -2.93 1.63
N LEU A 103 8.42 -2.00 2.36
CA LEU A 103 9.25 -2.29 3.52
C LEU A 103 8.48 -2.16 4.82
N LYS A 104 8.75 -3.06 5.76
CA LYS A 104 8.16 -3.07 7.10
C LYS A 104 9.23 -3.31 8.17
N PRO A 105 9.02 -2.79 9.41
CA PRO A 105 9.85 -3.11 10.56
C PRO A 105 9.79 -4.59 10.93
N LYS A 106 10.82 -5.08 11.63
CA LYS A 106 10.78 -6.42 12.22
C LYS A 106 9.67 -6.49 13.27
N GLN A 107 8.82 -7.51 13.19
CA GLN A 107 7.65 -7.63 14.07
C GLN A 107 8.00 -7.62 15.57
N TRP A 108 9.11 -8.26 15.96
CA TRP A 108 9.52 -8.27 17.37
C TRP A 108 9.89 -6.88 17.90
N ILE A 109 10.43 -5.99 17.06
CA ILE A 109 10.76 -4.60 17.43
C ILE A 109 9.46 -3.83 17.67
N VAL A 110 8.49 -3.97 16.76
CA VAL A 110 7.16 -3.35 16.91
C VAL A 110 6.50 -3.85 18.20
N ASN A 111 6.47 -5.16 18.42
CA ASN A 111 5.87 -5.76 19.60
C ASN A 111 6.54 -5.26 20.90
N ALA A 112 7.87 -5.14 20.92
CA ALA A 112 8.61 -4.66 22.08
C ALA A 112 8.25 -3.20 22.43
N PHE A 113 8.23 -2.30 21.44
CA PHE A 113 7.86 -0.90 21.69
C PHE A 113 6.38 -0.71 21.96
N THR A 114 5.50 -1.52 21.36
CA THR A 114 4.07 -1.52 21.71
C THR A 114 3.85 -1.96 23.16
N LEU A 115 4.53 -3.01 23.62
CA LEU A 115 4.47 -3.44 25.02
C LEU A 115 4.99 -2.34 25.95
N LEU A 116 6.12 -1.71 25.59
CA LEU A 116 6.66 -0.58 26.34
C LEU A 116 5.65 0.57 26.46
N LEU A 117 4.92 0.89 25.39
CA LEU A 117 3.88 1.91 25.38
C LEU A 117 2.74 1.56 26.35
N VAL A 118 2.26 0.32 26.33
CA VAL A 118 1.21 -0.16 27.25
C VAL A 118 1.66 -0.08 28.70
N VAL A 119 2.87 -0.57 29.01
CA VAL A 119 3.44 -0.50 30.36
C VAL A 119 3.60 0.95 30.83
N SER A 120 4.08 1.83 29.94
CA SER A 120 4.25 3.26 30.24
C SER A 120 2.92 3.95 30.51
N PHE A 121 1.87 3.58 29.77
CA PHE A 121 0.52 4.09 29.98
C PHE A 121 -0.03 3.69 31.36
N VAL A 122 0.15 2.43 31.77
CA VAL A 122 -0.25 1.97 33.12
C VAL A 122 0.57 2.67 34.21
N LEU A 123 1.87 2.84 34.01
CA LEU A 123 2.75 3.51 34.97
C LEU A 123 2.42 5.01 35.11
N ALA A 124 1.87 5.65 34.09
CA ALA A 124 1.49 7.06 34.13
C ALA A 124 0.45 7.37 35.23
N PHE A 125 -0.38 6.38 35.62
CA PHE A 125 -1.36 6.53 36.72
C PHE A 125 -0.71 6.60 38.11
N TYR A 126 0.49 6.04 38.28
CA TYR A 126 1.20 6.01 39.56
C TYR A 126 2.38 6.99 39.59
N TYR A 127 3.10 7.07 38.48
CA TYR A 127 4.32 7.85 38.31
C TYR A 127 4.28 8.59 36.97
N LEU A 128 3.58 9.73 36.94
CA LEU A 128 3.31 10.49 35.71
C LEU A 128 4.57 10.79 34.89
N ALA A 129 5.66 11.24 35.53
CA ALA A 129 6.91 11.57 34.84
C ALA A 129 7.55 10.34 34.15
N ILE A 130 7.53 9.18 34.82
CA ILE A 130 8.08 7.93 34.28
C ILE A 130 7.20 7.42 33.14
N GLY A 131 5.88 7.48 33.31
CA GLY A 131 4.93 7.09 32.27
C GLY A 131 5.05 7.94 31.00
N ILE A 132 5.15 9.27 31.14
CA ILE A 132 5.37 10.17 30.01
C ILE A 132 6.71 9.88 29.32
N GLY A 133 7.79 9.73 30.09
CA GLY A 133 9.12 9.40 29.54
C GLY A 133 9.10 8.10 28.73
N GLY A 134 8.47 7.06 29.26
CA GLY A 134 8.31 5.78 28.57
C GLY A 134 7.46 5.86 27.30
N MET A 135 6.37 6.66 27.32
CA MET A 135 5.55 6.90 26.12
C MET A 135 6.33 7.62 25.01
N VAL A 136 7.15 8.62 25.35
CA VAL A 136 8.01 9.32 24.39
C VAL A 136 9.04 8.37 23.78
N ILE A 137 9.72 7.57 24.61
CA ILE A 137 10.71 6.57 24.14
C ILE A 137 10.04 5.55 23.21
N ALA A 138 8.86 5.05 23.58
CA ALA A 138 8.13 4.10 22.76
C ALA A 138 7.68 4.71 21.42
N GLY A 139 7.17 5.94 21.43
CA GLY A 139 6.77 6.66 20.22
C GLY A 139 7.94 6.90 19.26
N LEU A 140 9.07 7.39 19.77
CA LEU A 140 10.29 7.58 18.97
C LEU A 140 10.82 6.24 18.45
N GLY A 141 10.80 5.19 19.27
CA GLY A 141 11.22 3.85 18.89
C GLY A 141 10.39 3.28 17.74
N LEU A 142 9.06 3.41 17.80
CA LEU A 142 8.14 3.00 16.73
C LEU A 142 8.36 3.81 15.44
N GLN A 143 8.53 5.13 15.56
CA GLN A 143 8.78 6.00 14.42
C GLN A 143 10.10 5.63 13.71
N LEU A 144 11.17 5.40 14.48
CA LEU A 144 12.46 4.95 13.95
C LEU A 144 12.37 3.54 13.36
N ALA A 145 11.68 2.62 14.03
CA ALA A 145 11.46 1.27 13.50
C ALA A 145 10.77 1.31 12.13
N GLY A 146 9.74 2.16 11.97
CA GLY A 146 9.06 2.39 10.70
C GLY A 146 10.02 2.85 9.60
N ARG A 147 10.93 3.79 9.92
CA ARG A 147 11.90 4.34 8.95
C ARG A 147 13.03 3.37 8.57
N PHE A 148 13.43 2.49 9.49
CA PHE A 148 14.52 1.53 9.27
C PHE A 148 14.03 0.11 8.97
N GLY A 149 12.73 -0.06 8.71
CA GLY A 149 12.17 -1.34 8.29
C GLY A 149 12.82 -1.81 7.00
N LYS A 150 13.44 -2.99 7.02
CA LYS A 150 14.07 -3.62 5.84
C LYS A 150 13.37 -4.92 5.44
N GLU A 151 12.32 -5.35 6.15
CA GLU A 151 11.67 -6.63 5.88
C GLU A 151 10.67 -6.48 4.72
N MET A 152 10.70 -7.43 3.79
CA MET A 152 9.77 -7.52 2.66
C MET A 152 8.88 -8.75 2.86
N TYR A 153 7.57 -8.52 2.95
CA TYR A 153 6.58 -9.60 3.10
C TYR A 153 6.09 -10.12 1.74
N ILE A 154 6.21 -9.28 0.71
CA ILE A 154 5.88 -9.62 -0.67
C ILE A 154 7.11 -10.29 -1.28
N LYS A 155 6.91 -11.40 -1.99
CA LYS A 155 8.01 -12.24 -2.46
C LYS A 155 8.49 -11.86 -3.85
N THR A 156 7.56 -11.61 -4.77
CA THR A 156 7.88 -11.45 -6.20
C THR A 156 7.44 -10.10 -6.76
N VAL A 157 8.02 -9.71 -7.90
CA VAL A 157 7.64 -8.49 -8.63
C VAL A 157 6.18 -8.55 -9.09
N GLY A 158 5.70 -9.72 -9.49
CA GLY A 158 4.31 -9.93 -9.88
C GLY A 158 3.34 -9.68 -8.72
N ASP A 159 3.66 -10.21 -7.53
CA ASP A 159 2.85 -9.96 -6.33
C ASP A 159 2.83 -8.47 -5.95
N LEU A 160 3.96 -7.77 -6.15
CA LEU A 160 4.05 -6.34 -5.92
C LEU A 160 3.23 -5.54 -6.93
N ALA A 161 3.27 -5.92 -8.21
CA ALA A 161 2.44 -5.33 -9.25
C ALA A 161 0.93 -5.53 -8.95
N GLU A 162 0.53 -6.71 -8.48
CA GLU A 162 -0.85 -6.98 -8.07
C GLU A 162 -1.27 -6.11 -6.88
N LYS A 163 -0.38 -5.94 -5.89
CA LYS A 163 -0.61 -5.02 -4.76
C LYS A 163 -0.79 -3.58 -5.24
N ILE A 164 0.13 -3.09 -6.07
CA ILE A 164 0.12 -1.72 -6.58
C ILE A 164 -1.16 -1.47 -7.42
N ALA A 165 -1.53 -2.40 -8.30
CA ALA A 165 -2.75 -2.29 -9.10
C ALA A 165 -4.03 -2.27 -8.26
N ARG A 166 -4.02 -2.92 -7.10
CA ARG A 166 -5.16 -2.92 -6.17
C ARG A 166 -5.24 -1.65 -5.33
N GLU A 167 -4.11 -1.18 -4.80
CA GLU A 167 -4.07 -0.03 -3.87
C GLU A 167 -3.99 1.33 -4.58
N HIS A 168 -3.55 1.35 -5.84
CA HIS A 168 -3.36 2.54 -6.65
C HIS A 168 -3.93 2.36 -8.07
N TYR A 169 -5.13 1.79 -8.18
CA TYR A 169 -5.74 1.37 -9.45
C TYR A 169 -5.65 2.45 -10.54
N LEU A 170 -6.14 3.67 -10.27
CA LEU A 170 -6.11 4.73 -11.29
C LEU A 170 -4.71 5.24 -11.61
N LYS A 171 -3.78 5.25 -10.65
CA LYS A 171 -2.40 5.69 -10.89
C LYS A 171 -1.61 4.71 -11.78
N CYS A 172 -2.08 3.46 -11.88
CA CYS A 172 -1.48 2.42 -12.72
C CYS A 172 -1.98 2.47 -14.16
N ARG A 173 -3.12 3.11 -14.42
CA ARG A 173 -3.67 3.24 -15.78
C ARG A 173 -2.74 4.12 -16.63
N ARG A 174 -2.36 3.61 -17.81
CA ARG A 174 -1.59 4.36 -18.80
C ARG A 174 -2.35 5.59 -19.30
N ASP A 175 -3.65 5.42 -19.51
CA ASP A 175 -4.57 6.51 -19.81
C ASP A 175 -5.44 6.77 -18.57
N ALA A 176 -5.16 7.90 -17.91
CA ALA A 176 -5.87 8.34 -16.73
C ALA A 176 -7.36 8.63 -16.98
N SER A 177 -7.82 8.66 -18.23
CA SER A 177 -9.24 8.81 -18.60
C SER A 177 -9.99 7.47 -18.74
N THR A 178 -9.31 6.33 -18.55
CA THR A 178 -9.87 4.99 -18.75
C THR A 178 -9.95 4.16 -17.46
N ILE A 179 -10.89 3.22 -17.42
CA ILE A 179 -10.98 2.13 -16.44
C ILE A 179 -11.30 0.81 -17.13
N ASN A 180 -10.91 -0.32 -16.53
CA ASN A 180 -11.43 -1.61 -16.91
C ASN A 180 -12.59 -1.98 -15.98
N LYS A 181 -13.83 -1.79 -16.45
CA LYS A 181 -15.04 -2.03 -15.63
C LYS A 181 -15.15 -3.47 -15.16
N ASN A 182 -14.60 -4.43 -15.92
CA ASN A 182 -14.64 -5.85 -15.58
C ASN A 182 -13.72 -6.19 -14.39
N GLU A 183 -12.65 -5.41 -14.17
CA GLU A 183 -11.71 -5.61 -13.06
C GLU A 183 -12.12 -4.87 -11.78
N VAL A 184 -13.04 -3.89 -11.85
CA VAL A 184 -13.41 -3.06 -10.68
C VAL A 184 -13.97 -3.92 -9.55
N SER A 185 -14.87 -4.86 -9.87
CA SER A 185 -15.46 -5.78 -8.89
C SER A 185 -14.38 -6.66 -8.25
N GLU A 186 -13.45 -7.20 -9.03
CA GLU A 186 -12.37 -8.00 -8.49
C GLU A 186 -11.46 -7.19 -7.56
N LYS A 187 -11.02 -5.99 -7.98
CA LYS A 187 -10.14 -5.14 -7.19
C LYS A 187 -10.80 -4.64 -5.91
N LEU A 188 -12.10 -4.31 -5.94
CA LEU A 188 -12.87 -3.97 -4.75
C LEU A 188 -12.98 -5.16 -3.80
N ARG A 189 -13.26 -6.35 -4.30
CA ARG A 189 -13.32 -7.57 -3.48
C ARG A 189 -11.98 -7.83 -2.80
N GLN A 190 -10.88 -7.74 -3.53
CA GLN A 190 -9.55 -7.91 -2.96
C GLN A 190 -9.24 -6.84 -1.89
N LEU A 191 -9.62 -5.58 -2.11
CA LEU A 191 -9.47 -4.52 -1.10
C LEU A 191 -10.27 -4.82 0.17
N ILE A 192 -11.50 -5.34 0.05
CA ILE A 192 -12.30 -5.69 1.23
C ILE A 192 -11.68 -6.87 1.98
N VAL A 193 -11.30 -7.95 1.28
CA VAL A 193 -10.76 -9.17 1.91
C VAL A 193 -9.38 -8.94 2.53
N SER A 194 -8.52 -8.12 1.91
CA SER A 194 -7.19 -7.82 2.45
C SER A 194 -7.21 -6.93 3.70
N ASN A 195 -8.36 -6.35 4.03
CA ASN A 195 -8.56 -5.44 5.16
C ASN A 195 -9.68 -5.90 6.11
N ALA A 196 -10.17 -7.13 5.95
CA ALA A 196 -11.07 -7.82 6.86
C ALA A 196 -10.24 -8.62 7.89
#